data_AF-A0A6H1RGX5-F1
#
_entry.id   AF-A0A6H1RGX5-F1
#
_cell.length_a   1.000
_cell.length_b   1.000
_cell.length_c   1.000
_cell.angle_alpha   90.00
_cell.angle_beta   90.00
_cell.angle_gamma   90.00
#
_symmetry.space_group_name_H-M   'P 1'
#
loop_
_entity.id
_entity.type
_entity.pdbx_description
1 polymer ?
#
loop_
_entity_poly.entity_id
_entity_poly.type
_entity_poly.pdbx_seq_one_letter_code
_entity_poly.pdbx_strand_id
1 'polypeptide(L)' 'MATIQIRDIPEEAYETIRKRARSAGMSLQAYMRDEVVRMASRRTKEEALAAVEAALAHDRGTGVTVESILAAKDADRR' A
#
# COMPACT_ATOMS: atom_id res chain seq x y z
N MET A 1 -11.24 7.56 -17.78
CA MET A 1 -11.48 8.14 -16.43
C MET A 1 -12.69 7.43 -15.85
N ALA A 2 -12.57 6.87 -14.64
CA ALA A 2 -13.69 6.19 -13.99
C ALA A 2 -14.45 7.15 -13.07
N THR A 3 -15.78 7.10 -13.10
CA THR A 3 -16.65 7.85 -12.20
C THR A 3 -17.27 6.89 -11.21
N ILE A 4 -17.21 7.23 -9.92
CA ILE A 4 -17.84 6.45 -8.85
C ILE A 4 -19.01 7.26 -8.31
N GLN A 5 -20.21 6.67 -8.33
CA GLN A 5 -21.39 7.22 -7.67
C GLN A 5 -21.64 6.43 -6.38
N ILE A 6 -21.65 7.13 -5.25
CA ILE A 6 -21.99 6.55 -3.94
C ILE A 6 -23.38 7.08 -3.58
N ARG A 7 -24.32 6.15 -3.34
CA ARG A 7 -25.71 6.45 -3.00
C ARG A 7 -25.94 6.24 -1.51
N ASP A 8 -27.02 6.83 -1.00
CA ASP A 8 -27.54 6.58 0.35
C ASP A 8 -26.51 6.83 1.46
N ILE A 9 -25.71 7.90 1.30
CA ILE A 9 -24.77 8.34 2.35
C ILE A 9 -25.59 8.94 3.50
N PRO A 10 -25.40 8.48 4.75
CA PRO A 10 -26.03 9.10 5.90
C PRO A 10 -25.70 10.60 6.00
N GLU A 11 -26.70 11.43 6.30
CA GLU A 11 -26.55 12.88 6.34
C GLU A 11 -25.42 13.33 7.27
N GLU A 12 -25.28 12.69 8.44
CA GLU A 12 -24.20 12.98 9.38
C GLU A 12 -22.79 12.77 8.80
N ALA A 13 -22.63 11.76 7.96
CA ALA A 13 -21.36 11.43 7.32
C ALA A 13 -21.07 12.43 6.20
N TYR A 14 -22.09 12.76 5.39
CA TYR A 14 -22.00 13.81 4.37
C TYR A 14 -21.53 15.14 4.96
N GLU A 15 -22.18 15.61 6.02
CA GLU A 15 -21.85 16.88 6.67
C GLU A 15 -20.45 16.86 7.30
N THR A 16 -20.05 15.74 7.89
CA THR A 16 -18.69 15.56 8.43
C THR A 16 -17.64 15.70 7.32
N ILE A 17 -17.84 15.02 6.19
CA ILE A 17 -16.91 15.09 5.06
C ILE A 17 -16.89 16.50 4.46
N ARG A 18 -18.07 17.12 4.28
CA ARG A 18 -18.19 18.50 3.77
C ARG A 18 -17.43 19.50 4.64
N LYS A 19 -17.53 19.39 5.97
CA LYS A 19 -16.76 20.22 6.91
C LYS A 19 -15.26 20.00 6.76
N ARG A 20 -14.79 18.75 6.69
CA ARG A 20 -13.37 18.42 6.50
C ARG A 20 -12.82 18.97 5.19
N ALA A 21 -13.55 18.80 4.09
CA ALA A 21 -13.17 19.33 2.78
C ALA A 21 -13.02 20.86 2.83
N ARG A 22 -13.98 21.57 3.45
CA ARG A 22 -13.89 23.02 3.63
C ARG A 22 -12.69 23.43 4.47
N SER A 23 -12.44 22.76 5.59
CA SER A 23 -11.27 23.04 6.44
C SER A 23 -9.94 22.80 5.71
N ALA A 24 -9.90 21.87 4.77
CA ALA A 24 -8.75 21.63 3.90
C ALA A 24 -8.66 22.61 2.71
N GLY A 25 -9.62 23.51 2.53
CA GLY A 25 -9.67 24.43 1.38
C GLY A 25 -9.99 23.73 0.05
N MET A 26 -10.62 22.56 0.10
CA MET A 26 -10.86 21.71 -1.06
C MET A 26 -12.35 21.65 -1.42
N SER A 27 -12.66 21.43 -2.70
CA SER A 27 -14.00 21.00 -3.08
C SER A 27 -14.28 19.60 -2.53
N LEU A 28 -15.55 19.27 -2.28
CA LEU A 28 -15.93 17.95 -1.78
C LEU A 28 -15.47 16.82 -2.72
N GLN A 29 -15.58 17.04 -4.03
CA GLN A 29 -15.12 16.06 -5.04
C GLN A 29 -13.60 15.87 -5.01
N ALA A 30 -12.82 16.94 -4.91
CA ALA A 30 -11.36 16.84 -4.82
C ALA A 30 -10.93 16.11 -3.54
N TYR A 31 -11.54 16.47 -2.41
CA TYR A 31 -11.28 15.81 -1.13
C TYR A 31 -11.58 14.31 -1.21
N MET A 32 -12.75 13.92 -1.72
CA MET A 32 -13.13 12.50 -1.84
C MET A 32 -12.26 11.73 -2.84
N ARG A 33 -11.83 12.37 -3.93
CA ARG A 33 -10.88 11.76 -4.86
C ARG A 33 -9.58 11.40 -4.14
N ASP A 34 -9.02 12.31 -3.36
CA ASP A 34 -7.76 12.08 -2.66
C ASP A 34 -7.90 10.98 -1.58
N GLU A 35 -9.05 10.94 -0.90
CA GLU A 35 -9.40 9.85 0.01
C GLU A 35 -9.43 8.48 -0.68
N VAL A 36 -10.09 8.39 -1.85
CA VAL A 36 -10.18 7.15 -2.64
C VAL A 36 -8.80 6.74 -3.17
N VAL A 37 -8.00 7.68 -3.67
CA VAL A 37 -6.63 7.40 -4.13
C VAL A 37 -5.76 6.92 -2.98
N ARG A 38 -5.86 7.57 -1.81
CA ARG A 38 -5.12 7.16 -0.61
C ARG A 38 -5.53 5.77 -0.14
N MET A 39 -6.83 5.46 -0.16
CA MET A 39 -7.33 4.12 0.13
C MET A 39 -6.73 3.09 -0.84
N ALA A 40 -6.77 3.34 -2.15
CA ALA A 40 -6.25 2.44 -3.17
C ALA A 40 -4.71 2.28 -3.16
N SER A 41 -3.98 3.29 -2.66
CA SER A 41 -2.51 3.23 -2.59
C SER A 41 -1.99 2.24 -1.55
N ARG A 42 -2.83 1.81 -0.59
CA ARG A 42 -2.45 0.89 0.47
C ARG A 42 -2.83 -0.52 0.07
N ARG A 43 -1.84 -1.42 0.00
CA ARG A 43 -2.12 -2.85 -0.17
C ARG A 43 -2.91 -3.35 1.03
N THR A 44 -3.84 -4.26 0.78
CA THR A 44 -4.42 -5.09 1.84
C THR A 44 -3.35 -6.05 2.38
N LYS A 45 -3.63 -6.69 3.52
CA LYS A 45 -2.71 -7.69 4.09
C LYS A 45 -2.58 -8.88 3.14
N GLU A 46 -3.70 -9.26 2.54
CA GLU A 46 -3.83 -10.35 1.60
C GLU A 46 -3.03 -10.05 0.33
N GLU A 47 -3.14 -8.84 -0.22
CA GLU A 47 -2.34 -8.39 -1.37
C GLU A 47 -0.85 -8.34 -1.05
N ALA A 48 -0.48 -7.91 0.16
CA ALA A 48 0.91 -7.89 0.59
C ALA A 48 1.48 -9.31 0.71
N LEU A 49 0.74 -10.23 1.31
CA LEU A 49 1.16 -11.63 1.46
C LEU A 49 1.28 -12.32 0.09
N ALA A 50 0.28 -12.13 -0.78
CA ALA A 50 0.32 -12.65 -2.15
C ALA A 50 1.52 -12.12 -2.94
N ALA A 51 1.88 -10.84 -2.74
CA ALA A 51 3.08 -10.26 -3.37
C ALA A 51 4.38 -10.90 -2.86
N VAL A 52 4.46 -11.21 -1.56
CA VAL A 52 5.61 -11.91 -0.97
C VAL A 52 5.70 -13.35 -1.49
N GLU A 53 4.59 -14.09 -1.51
CA GLU A 53 4.54 -15.45 -2.03
C GLU A 53 4.94 -15.51 -3.51
N ALA A 54 4.43 -14.58 -4.33
CA ALA A 54 4.83 -14.48 -5.74
C ALA A 54 6.32 -14.15 -5.89
N ALA A 55 6.86 -13.26 -5.06
CA ALA A 55 8.29 -12.95 -5.05
C ALA A 55 9.13 -14.18 -4.69
N LEU A 56 8.74 -14.93 -3.65
CA LEU A 56 9.42 -16.16 -3.23
C LEU A 56 9.31 -17.28 -4.26
N ALA A 57 8.18 -17.39 -4.96
CA ALA A 57 8.00 -18.39 -6.02
C ALA A 57 8.89 -18.12 -7.24
N HIS A 58 9.24 -16.86 -7.49
CA HIS A 58 10.16 -16.46 -8.55
C HIS A 58 11.62 -16.31 -8.09
N ASP A 59 11.85 -16.25 -6.78
CA ASP A 59 13.18 -16.23 -6.19
C ASP A 59 13.77 -17.64 -6.23
N ARG A 60 14.83 -17.82 -7.04
CA ARG A 60 15.60 -19.07 -7.09
C ARG A 60 16.58 -19.18 -5.92
N GLY A 61 16.50 -18.26 -4.96
CA GLY A 61 17.47 -18.06 -3.91
C GLY A 61 18.71 -17.34 -4.44
N THR A 62 19.49 -16.77 -3.53
CA THR A 62 20.77 -16.13 -3.84
C THR A 62 21.88 -17.14 -4.14
N GLY A 63 21.63 -18.44 -3.97
CA GLY A 63 22.65 -19.50 -3.96
C GLY A 63 23.62 -19.41 -2.77
N VAL A 64 23.38 -18.49 -1.84
CA VAL A 64 24.21 -18.29 -0.65
C VAL A 64 23.81 -19.32 0.40
N THR A 65 24.78 -20.14 0.80
CA THR A 65 24.61 -21.11 1.89
C THR A 65 25.31 -20.62 3.14
N VAL A 66 25.00 -21.22 4.29
CA VAL A 66 25.71 -20.92 5.54
C VAL A 66 27.20 -21.20 5.39
N GLU A 67 27.58 -22.28 4.69
CA GLU A 67 28.98 -22.59 4.40
C GLU A 67 29.65 -21.51 3.56
N SER A 68 29.00 -20.97 2.53
CA SER A 68 29.61 -19.93 1.68
C SER A 68 29.77 -18.59 2.42
N ILE A 69 28.86 -18.26 3.35
CA ILE A 69 28.98 -17.08 4.23
C ILE A 69 30.17 -17.23 5.17
N LEU A 70 30.31 -18.39 5.82
CA LEU A 70 31.41 -18.64 6.76
C LEU A 70 32.76 -18.65 6.04
N ALA A 71 32.84 -19.27 4.85
CA ALA A 71 34.03 -19.26 4.03
C ALA A 71 34.45 -17.84 3.60
N ALA A 72 33.50 -17.00 3.18
CA ALA A 72 33.78 -15.60 2.83
C ALA A 72 34.27 -14.79 4.05
N LYS A 73 33.64 -14.99 5.22
CA LYS A 73 34.04 -14.32 6.48
C LYS A 73 35.44 -14.73 6.95
N ASP A 74 35.84 -15.98 6.72
CA ASP A 74 37.18 -16.46 7.06
C ASP A 74 38.25 -15.99 6.07
N ALA A 75 37.88 -15.80 4.80
CA ALA A 75 38.77 -15.23 3.80
C ALA A 75 39.09 -13.75 4.05
N ASP A 76 38.14 -12.97 4.55
CA ASP A 76 38.31 -11.54 4.86
C ASP A 76 39.18 -11.27 6.11
N ARG A 77 39.40 -12.31 6.93
CA ARG A 77 40.22 -12.24 8.16
C ARG A 77 41.70 -12.61 7.96
N ARG A 78 42.12 -12.94 6.73
CA ARG A 78 43.52 -13.24 6.37
C ARG A 78 44.15 -12.07 5.64
#